data_AF-A0A8H3DRS2-F1
#
_entry.id   AF-A0A8H3DRS2-F1
#
_cell.length_a   1.000
_cell.length_b   1.000
_cell.length_c   1.000
_cell.angle_alpha   90.00
_cell.angle_beta   90.00
_cell.angle_gamma   90.00
#
_symmetry.space_group_name_H-M   'P 1'
#
loop_
_entity.id
_entity.type
_entity.pdbx_description
1 polymer ?
#
loop_
_entity_poly.entity_id
_entity_poly.type
_entity_poly.pdbx_seq_one_letter_code
_entity_poly.pdbx_strand_id
1 'polypeptide(L)'
;MLYYVIQFKGLSELQLTTKEAEWLRTNCPYFTEEYLRYLRSYRFRPDEQVKMQLHITSEPGVDIEEGCITMEISGLWVETILYEVPILAILNEIYFLTVDKSWTYGGQQVNVVQGDEGLIMAKTLYSKVSFGGTKNLPHFAMKYGLSALGILSHEWIMGIATIHGYENANGLAMDLWEITYPTTKSNDLHIAPTDTFSTDAFTLNFEADAVCAARWKGLRQDSGDPFEFIPKVQAAYERMGIDYRKKVLAFSDGLDLELAVKLQKTVDKAGFIGSYMIGTFFTNYYERVENGQRSQPFNMVVKLASVEGNPCVKIGDDNTKNTGDSEIVVQIKQKLGIAIQTKATGP
;
A
#
# COMPACT_ATOMS: atom_id res chain seq x y z
N MET A 1 -1.07 -27.84 -3.69
CA MET A 1 -2.51 -27.48 -3.72
C MET A 1 -3.22 -27.71 -2.38
N LEU A 2 -3.15 -28.90 -1.77
CA LEU A 2 -3.86 -29.21 -0.52
C LEU A 2 -3.52 -28.28 0.67
N TYR A 3 -2.24 -27.92 0.85
CA TYR A 3 -1.80 -27.00 1.91
C TYR A 3 -2.36 -25.57 1.75
N TYR A 4 -2.45 -25.06 0.51
CA TYR A 4 -3.08 -23.77 0.20
C TYR A 4 -4.56 -23.77 0.59
N VAL A 5 -5.29 -24.80 0.17
CA VAL A 5 -6.72 -24.96 0.47
C VAL A 5 -6.98 -24.98 1.98
N ILE A 6 -6.11 -25.66 2.76
CA ILE A 6 -6.24 -25.72 4.22
C ILE A 6 -6.07 -24.33 4.86
N GLN A 7 -5.04 -23.58 4.46
CA GLN A 7 -4.76 -22.26 5.06
C GLN A 7 -5.84 -21.23 4.72
N PHE A 8 -6.32 -21.20 3.47
CA PHE A 8 -7.41 -20.28 3.10
C PHE A 8 -8.74 -20.65 3.76
N LYS A 9 -9.05 -21.94 3.91
CA LYS A 9 -10.22 -22.35 4.68
C LYS A 9 -10.10 -21.93 6.15
N GLY A 10 -8.90 -21.91 6.72
CA GLY A 10 -8.66 -21.38 8.06
C GLY A 10 -9.12 -19.92 8.26
N LEU A 11 -9.21 -19.11 7.18
CA LEU A 11 -9.72 -17.74 7.27
C LEU A 11 -11.18 -17.68 7.74
N SER A 12 -12.03 -18.68 7.44
CA SER A 12 -13.44 -18.66 7.87
C SER A 12 -13.59 -18.72 9.39
N GLU A 13 -12.59 -19.24 10.09
CA GLU A 13 -12.56 -19.35 11.55
C GLU A 13 -12.12 -18.06 12.25
N LEU A 14 -11.58 -17.10 11.49
CA LEU A 14 -11.14 -15.83 12.06
C LEU A 14 -12.33 -14.96 12.45
N GLN A 15 -12.27 -14.46 13.68
CA GLN A 15 -13.24 -13.53 14.23
C GLN A 15 -12.52 -12.48 15.07
N LEU A 16 -12.97 -11.23 14.98
CA LEU A 16 -12.54 -10.18 15.90
C LEU A 16 -12.93 -10.54 17.34
N THR A 17 -11.92 -10.75 18.19
CA THR A 17 -12.14 -11.08 19.60
C THR A 17 -12.64 -9.87 20.39
N THR A 18 -13.25 -10.10 21.56
CA THR A 18 -13.68 -9.02 22.46
C THR A 18 -12.52 -8.11 22.84
N LYS A 19 -11.34 -8.68 23.09
CA LYS A 19 -10.12 -7.93 23.48
C LYS A 19 -9.63 -7.04 22.34
N GLU A 20 -9.61 -7.55 21.11
CA GLU A 20 -9.21 -6.77 19.94
C GLU A 20 -10.22 -5.67 19.64
N ALA A 21 -11.52 -5.96 19.72
CA ALA A 21 -12.57 -4.96 19.50
C ALA A 21 -12.48 -3.81 20.52
N GLU A 22 -12.21 -4.13 21.79
CA GLU A 22 -12.03 -3.13 22.83
C GLU A 22 -10.76 -2.27 22.62
N TRP A 23 -9.69 -2.92 22.15
CA TRP A 23 -8.48 -2.20 21.79
C TRP A 23 -8.71 -1.27 20.60
N LEU A 24 -9.41 -1.72 19.55
CA LEU A 24 -9.78 -0.90 18.39
C LEU A 24 -10.65 0.30 18.82
N ARG A 25 -11.65 0.06 19.68
CA ARG A 25 -12.50 1.11 20.23
C ARG A 25 -11.69 2.22 20.93
N THR A 26 -10.61 1.85 21.60
CA THR A 26 -9.78 2.77 22.38
C THR A 26 -8.71 3.47 21.52
N ASN A 27 -8.05 2.74 20.62
CA ASN A 27 -6.87 3.21 19.89
C ASN A 27 -7.18 3.68 18.46
N CYS A 28 -8.36 3.33 17.95
CA CYS A 28 -8.89 3.73 16.65
C CYS A 28 -10.25 4.42 16.86
N PRO A 29 -10.30 5.60 17.52
CA PRO A 29 -11.55 6.24 17.93
C PRO A 29 -12.43 6.72 16.77
N TYR A 30 -11.91 6.65 15.55
CA TYR A 30 -12.62 6.90 14.30
C TYR A 30 -13.51 5.72 13.85
N PHE A 31 -13.37 4.53 14.43
CA PHE A 31 -14.30 3.43 14.17
C PHE A 31 -15.58 3.60 14.99
N THR A 32 -16.72 3.61 14.30
CA THR A 32 -18.04 3.68 14.94
C THR A 32 -18.39 2.36 15.63
N GLU A 33 -19.26 2.41 16.64
CA GLU A 33 -19.75 1.18 17.29
C GLU A 33 -20.51 0.26 16.33
N GLU A 34 -21.18 0.83 15.32
CA GLU A 34 -21.84 0.07 14.26
C GLU A 34 -20.83 -0.69 13.41
N TYR A 35 -19.72 -0.05 13.03
CA TYR A 35 -18.65 -0.71 12.28
C TYR A 35 -17.93 -1.77 13.13
N LEU A 36 -17.67 -1.51 14.42
CA LEU A 36 -17.11 -2.51 15.32
C LEU A 36 -18.05 -3.72 15.51
N ARG A 37 -19.36 -3.49 15.56
CA ARG A 37 -20.37 -4.56 15.59
C ARG A 37 -20.34 -5.37 14.30
N TYR A 38 -20.26 -4.70 13.14
CA TYR A 38 -20.07 -5.36 11.85
C TYR A 38 -18.82 -6.25 11.89
N LEU A 39 -17.64 -5.72 12.27
CA LEU A 39 -16.39 -6.48 12.33
C LEU A 39 -16.45 -7.70 13.28
N ARG A 40 -17.17 -7.60 14.40
CA ARG A 40 -17.39 -8.75 15.30
C ARG A 40 -18.23 -9.85 14.64
N SER A 41 -19.20 -9.47 13.80
CA SER A 41 -20.05 -10.39 13.04
C SER A 41 -19.44 -10.88 11.74
N TYR A 42 -18.46 -10.15 11.20
CA TYR A 42 -17.80 -10.45 9.93
C TYR A 42 -17.13 -11.81 9.96
N ARG A 43 -17.27 -12.56 8.86
CA ARG A 43 -16.53 -13.80 8.59
C ARG A 43 -16.10 -13.79 7.14
N PHE A 44 -14.87 -14.23 6.90
CA PHE A 44 -14.43 -14.58 5.56
C PHE A 44 -15.28 -15.75 5.03
N ARG A 45 -15.66 -15.71 3.75
CA ARG A 45 -16.34 -16.81 3.06
C ARG A 45 -15.49 -17.29 1.88
N PRO A 46 -14.28 -17.82 2.11
CA PRO A 46 -13.31 -18.11 1.06
C PRO A 46 -13.82 -19.13 0.04
N ASP A 47 -14.63 -20.10 0.48
CA ASP A 47 -15.25 -21.11 -0.40
C ASP A 47 -16.24 -20.49 -1.41
N GLU A 48 -16.81 -19.32 -1.11
CA GLU A 48 -17.72 -18.59 -1.99
C GLU A 48 -16.97 -17.50 -2.80
N GLN A 49 -16.02 -16.84 -2.15
CA GLN A 49 -15.47 -15.56 -2.63
C GLN A 49 -14.12 -15.72 -3.33
N VAL A 50 -13.37 -16.79 -3.09
CA VAL A 50 -11.99 -16.95 -3.60
C VAL A 50 -11.93 -18.11 -4.61
N LYS A 51 -11.55 -17.80 -5.84
CA LYS A 51 -11.22 -18.79 -6.86
C LYS A 51 -9.73 -18.76 -7.12
N MET A 52 -9.06 -19.90 -6.91
CA MET A 52 -7.63 -20.04 -7.14
C MET A 52 -7.37 -21.17 -8.13
N GLN A 53 -6.47 -20.95 -9.09
CA GLN A 53 -5.97 -21.99 -9.99
C GLN A 53 -4.45 -21.98 -9.98
N LEU A 54 -3.86 -23.18 -9.97
CA LEU A 54 -2.44 -23.38 -10.16
C LEU A 54 -2.22 -23.93 -11.56
N HIS A 55 -1.52 -23.18 -12.38
CA HIS A 55 -1.08 -23.58 -13.70
C HIS A 55 0.38 -24.02 -13.61
N ILE A 56 0.66 -25.31 -13.80
CA ILE A 56 2.03 -25.82 -13.83
C ILE A 56 2.44 -25.95 -15.29
N THR A 57 3.54 -25.31 -15.66
CA THR A 57 4.22 -25.46 -16.93
C THR A 57 5.48 -26.27 -16.70
N SER A 58 5.42 -27.55 -17.04
CA SER A 58 6.61 -28.41 -17.15
C SER A 58 6.97 -28.53 -18.63
N GLU A 59 8.11 -27.97 -19.03
CA GLU A 59 8.66 -28.29 -20.36
C GLU A 59 9.17 -29.75 -20.36
N PRO A 60 8.88 -30.55 -21.42
CA PRO A 60 9.39 -31.91 -21.50
C PRO A 60 10.93 -31.94 -21.46
N GLY A 61 11.49 -32.57 -20.43
CA GLY A 61 12.95 -32.71 -20.26
C GLY A 61 13.61 -31.69 -19.31
N VAL A 62 12.82 -30.83 -18.65
CA VAL A 62 13.30 -29.91 -17.60
C VAL A 62 12.86 -30.44 -16.23
N ASP A 63 13.81 -30.66 -15.31
CA ASP A 63 13.56 -31.15 -13.93
C ASP A 63 12.94 -30.09 -13.00
N ILE A 64 12.68 -28.89 -13.50
CA ILE A 64 12.11 -27.76 -12.75
C ILE A 64 10.67 -27.56 -13.22
N GLU A 65 9.72 -27.84 -12.34
CA GLU A 65 8.32 -27.46 -12.53
C GLU A 65 8.16 -25.96 -12.27
N GLU A 66 7.91 -25.17 -13.31
CA GLU A 66 7.48 -23.79 -13.14
C GLU A 66 5.96 -23.72 -12.99
N GLY A 67 5.46 -22.79 -12.19
CA GLY A 67 4.02 -22.67 -11.97
C GLY A 67 3.57 -21.24 -11.71
N CYS A 68 2.36 -20.92 -12.18
CA CYS A 68 1.68 -19.66 -11.97
C CYS A 68 0.40 -19.88 -11.17
N ILE A 69 0.18 -19.06 -10.15
CA ILE A 69 -1.09 -19.03 -9.41
C ILE A 69 -1.92 -17.87 -9.96
N THR A 70 -3.12 -18.17 -10.42
CA THR A 70 -4.15 -17.17 -10.69
C THR A 70 -5.16 -17.17 -9.55
N MET A 71 -5.58 -15.98 -9.12
CA MET A 71 -6.56 -15.82 -8.07
C MET A 71 -7.54 -14.72 -8.41
N GLU A 72 -8.83 -15.01 -8.21
CA GLU A 72 -9.92 -14.06 -8.30
C GLU A 72 -10.67 -14.03 -6.97
N ILE A 73 -10.95 -12.83 -6.46
CA ILE A 73 -11.72 -12.60 -5.24
C ILE A 73 -12.93 -11.75 -5.61
N SER A 74 -14.12 -12.29 -5.45
CA SER A 74 -15.36 -11.70 -5.99
C SER A 74 -16.48 -11.74 -4.95
N GLY A 75 -17.21 -10.63 -4.81
CA GLY A 75 -18.27 -10.45 -3.82
C GLY A 75 -18.56 -8.98 -3.54
N LEU A 76 -19.34 -8.70 -2.48
CA LEU A 76 -19.53 -7.33 -2.03
C LEU A 76 -18.20 -6.74 -1.55
N TRP A 77 -17.88 -5.50 -1.94
CA TRP A 77 -16.57 -4.90 -1.61
C TRP A 77 -16.32 -4.85 -0.09
N VAL A 78 -17.36 -4.55 0.70
CA VAL A 78 -17.30 -4.55 2.17
C VAL A 78 -16.96 -5.94 2.77
N GLU A 79 -17.22 -7.01 2.02
CA GLU A 79 -16.93 -8.38 2.45
C GLU A 79 -15.59 -8.89 1.93
N THR A 80 -15.12 -8.37 0.78
CA THR A 80 -13.90 -8.85 0.12
C THR A 80 -12.66 -8.00 0.41
N ILE A 81 -12.84 -6.75 0.88
CA ILE A 81 -11.76 -5.79 1.19
C ILE A 81 -10.68 -6.33 2.12
N LEU A 82 -11.03 -7.20 3.07
CA LEU A 82 -10.09 -7.70 4.08
C LEU A 82 -9.20 -8.87 3.61
N TYR A 83 -9.35 -9.36 2.37
CA TYR A 83 -8.58 -10.51 1.88
C TYR A 83 -7.16 -10.20 1.44
N GLU A 84 -6.89 -9.01 0.89
CA GLU A 84 -5.60 -8.68 0.25
C GLU A 84 -4.40 -9.05 1.14
N VAL A 85 -4.35 -8.48 2.34
CA VAL A 85 -3.18 -8.59 3.22
C VAL A 85 -3.01 -10.02 3.75
N PRO A 86 -4.04 -10.69 4.32
CA PRO A 86 -3.91 -12.08 4.77
C PRO A 86 -3.51 -13.03 3.64
N ILE A 87 -4.07 -12.88 2.44
CA ILE A 87 -3.75 -13.76 1.31
C ILE A 87 -2.30 -13.60 0.89
N LEU A 88 -1.81 -12.37 0.71
CA LEU A 88 -0.42 -12.11 0.34
C LEU A 88 0.55 -12.66 1.39
N ALA A 89 0.22 -12.51 2.69
CA ALA A 89 1.01 -13.06 3.78
C ALA A 89 1.05 -14.60 3.75
N ILE A 90 -0.11 -15.25 3.60
CA ILE A 90 -0.23 -16.72 3.50
C ILE A 90 0.55 -17.25 2.29
N LEU A 91 0.38 -16.65 1.11
CA LEU A 91 1.09 -17.07 -0.11
C LEU A 91 2.60 -16.93 0.05
N ASN A 92 3.06 -15.82 0.63
CA ASN A 92 4.48 -15.59 0.86
C ASN A 92 5.05 -16.62 1.82
N GLU A 93 4.36 -16.88 2.94
CA GLU A 93 4.78 -17.91 3.90
C GLU A 93 4.81 -19.30 3.26
N ILE A 94 3.78 -19.69 2.51
CA ILE A 94 3.75 -20.98 1.82
C ILE A 94 4.90 -21.10 0.82
N TYR A 95 5.19 -20.05 0.05
CA TYR A 95 6.30 -20.06 -0.90
C TYR A 95 7.64 -20.35 -0.21
N PHE A 96 7.95 -19.68 0.90
CA PHE A 96 9.20 -19.89 1.63
C PHE A 96 9.23 -21.18 2.47
N LEU A 97 8.08 -21.78 2.75
CA LEU A 97 8.00 -23.10 3.41
C LEU A 97 8.10 -24.27 2.43
N THR A 98 7.71 -24.07 1.16
CA THR A 98 7.53 -25.19 0.21
C THR A 98 8.39 -25.10 -1.04
N VAL A 99 8.68 -23.90 -1.54
CA VAL A 99 9.43 -23.65 -2.78
C VAL A 99 10.85 -23.20 -2.48
N ASP A 100 11.07 -21.95 -2.08
CA ASP A 100 12.41 -21.46 -1.70
C ASP A 100 12.66 -21.73 -0.21
N LYS A 101 13.35 -22.84 0.07
CA LYS A 101 13.73 -23.27 1.43
C LYS A 101 15.16 -22.92 1.80
N SER A 102 15.94 -22.37 0.86
CA SER A 102 17.37 -22.08 1.04
C SER A 102 17.59 -20.69 1.67
N TRP A 103 16.92 -20.40 2.78
CA TRP A 103 17.01 -19.13 3.52
C TRP A 103 17.20 -19.36 5.03
N THR A 104 17.69 -18.35 5.75
CA THR A 104 17.92 -18.44 7.20
C THR A 104 17.51 -17.18 7.95
N TYR A 105 17.11 -17.36 9.21
CA TYR A 105 16.98 -16.28 10.20
C TYR A 105 18.33 -15.73 10.67
N GLY A 106 19.45 -16.37 10.32
CA GLY A 106 20.79 -15.84 10.54
C GLY A 106 20.92 -14.43 9.97
N GLY A 107 21.49 -13.51 10.74
CA GLY A 107 21.59 -12.11 10.34
C GLY A 107 20.32 -11.28 10.55
N GLN A 108 19.15 -11.84 10.85
CA GLN A 108 17.92 -11.05 10.97
C GLN A 108 17.91 -10.13 12.23
N GLN A 109 18.45 -10.60 13.37
CA GLN A 109 18.66 -9.74 14.54
C GLN A 109 19.73 -8.67 14.31
N VAL A 110 20.71 -8.96 13.44
CA VAL A 110 21.80 -8.04 13.08
C VAL A 110 21.31 -7.02 12.05
N ASN A 111 20.46 -7.35 11.10
CA ASN A 111 19.91 -6.39 10.14
C ASN A 111 18.90 -5.40 10.76
N VAL A 112 18.27 -5.77 11.88
CA VAL A 112 17.47 -4.84 12.70
C VAL A 112 18.35 -3.91 13.56
N VAL A 113 19.65 -4.23 13.77
CA VAL A 113 20.52 -3.55 14.74
C VAL A 113 21.89 -3.06 14.19
N GLN A 114 22.42 -3.49 13.03
CA GLN A 114 23.78 -3.16 12.62
C GLN A 114 24.15 -3.57 11.19
N GLY A 115 24.49 -2.57 10.37
CA GLY A 115 25.84 -2.47 9.82
C GLY A 115 26.46 -1.22 10.44
N ASP A 116 27.75 -1.15 10.76
CA ASP A 116 28.29 -0.05 11.58
C ASP A 116 28.10 1.37 10.98
N GLU A 117 27.91 1.51 9.67
CA GLU A 117 27.46 2.75 9.02
C GLU A 117 25.93 2.95 9.08
N GLY A 118 25.17 1.86 9.02
CA GLY A 118 23.71 1.80 9.17
C GLY A 118 23.25 2.05 10.61
N LEU A 119 24.03 1.67 11.63
CA LEU A 119 23.76 1.99 13.04
C LEU A 119 24.14 3.45 13.36
N ILE A 120 25.14 4.03 12.68
CA ILE A 120 25.40 5.47 12.73
C ILE A 120 24.32 6.25 11.98
N MET A 121 23.85 5.79 10.80
CA MET A 121 22.70 6.37 10.10
C MET A 121 21.41 6.24 10.89
N ALA A 122 21.13 5.07 11.46
CA ALA A 122 19.99 4.83 12.31
C ALA A 122 20.11 5.66 13.58
N LYS A 123 21.27 5.78 14.24
CA LYS A 123 21.47 6.70 15.38
C LYS A 123 21.32 8.19 15.00
N THR A 124 21.76 8.57 13.80
CA THR A 124 21.57 9.93 13.26
C THR A 124 20.10 10.19 12.97
N LEU A 125 19.39 9.20 12.41
CA LEU A 125 17.93 9.19 12.30
C LEU A 125 17.30 9.23 13.69
N TYR A 126 17.60 8.33 14.62
CA TYR A 126 16.98 8.21 15.95
C TYR A 126 17.13 9.46 16.81
N SER A 127 18.13 10.32 16.56
CA SER A 127 18.19 11.64 17.22
C SER A 127 17.08 12.62 16.75
N LYS A 128 16.43 12.35 15.60
CA LYS A 128 15.41 13.18 14.94
C LYS A 128 14.18 12.44 14.38
N VAL A 129 14.18 11.10 14.35
CA VAL A 129 13.20 10.22 13.73
C VAL A 129 12.69 9.28 14.80
N SER A 130 11.39 9.36 15.05
CA SER A 130 10.68 8.46 15.93
C SER A 130 10.12 7.28 15.14
N PHE A 131 10.08 6.10 15.78
CA PHE A 131 9.32 4.99 15.25
C PHE A 131 7.82 5.32 15.35
N GLY A 132 7.18 5.54 14.21
CA GLY A 132 5.80 6.05 14.15
C GLY A 132 4.72 5.02 14.50
N GLY A 133 5.00 3.72 14.41
CA GLY A 133 4.02 2.66 14.64
C GLY A 133 4.05 1.55 13.58
N THR A 134 2.98 0.76 13.52
CA THR A 134 2.83 -0.36 12.56
C THR A 134 1.46 -0.32 11.88
N LYS A 135 1.40 -0.82 10.63
CA LYS A 135 0.15 -1.03 9.90
C LYS A 135 -0.48 -2.41 10.16
N ASN A 136 0.22 -3.31 10.86
CA ASN A 136 -0.33 -4.62 11.23
C ASN A 136 -1.25 -4.46 12.45
N LEU A 137 -2.52 -4.18 12.13
CA LEU A 137 -3.60 -3.92 13.06
C LEU A 137 -4.56 -5.12 13.13
N PRO A 138 -5.09 -5.49 14.31
CA PRO A 138 -4.69 -5.02 15.63
C PRO A 138 -3.49 -5.79 16.21
N HIS A 139 -3.05 -6.89 15.58
CA HIS A 139 -2.16 -7.87 16.22
C HIS A 139 -0.82 -7.30 16.71
N PHE A 140 0.03 -6.77 15.83
CA PHE A 140 1.34 -6.26 16.28
C PHE A 140 1.25 -4.92 17.02
N ALA A 141 0.30 -4.07 16.65
CA ALA A 141 0.05 -2.83 17.38
C ALA A 141 -0.30 -3.13 18.86
N MET A 142 -1.20 -4.08 19.12
CA MET A 142 -1.55 -4.55 20.45
C MET A 142 -0.38 -5.23 21.17
N LYS A 143 0.28 -6.17 20.50
CA LYS A 143 1.31 -7.01 21.10
C LYS A 143 2.51 -6.20 21.60
N TYR A 144 2.88 -5.16 20.87
CA TYR A 144 4.07 -4.35 21.15
C TYR A 144 3.75 -2.94 21.67
N GLY A 145 2.48 -2.62 21.93
CA GLY A 145 2.06 -1.30 22.40
C GLY A 145 2.40 -0.17 21.43
N LEU A 146 2.33 -0.45 20.13
CA LEU A 146 2.66 0.49 19.06
C LEU A 146 1.41 1.24 18.60
N SER A 147 1.60 2.43 18.04
CA SER A 147 0.52 3.16 17.36
C SER A 147 0.09 2.41 16.10
N ALA A 148 -1.21 2.35 15.85
CA ALA A 148 -1.77 1.86 14.60
C ALA A 148 -1.73 2.97 13.55
N LEU A 149 -1.09 2.69 12.41
CA LEU A 149 -1.00 3.61 11.29
C LEU A 149 -1.92 3.15 10.16
N GLY A 150 -2.65 4.08 9.56
CA GLY A 150 -3.52 3.84 8.41
C GLY A 150 -3.39 4.97 7.41
N ILE A 151 -3.35 4.63 6.11
CA ILE A 151 -3.37 5.60 5.02
C ILE A 151 -4.35 5.09 3.96
N LEU A 152 -5.06 6.02 3.33
CA LEU A 152 -5.95 5.75 2.22
C LEU A 152 -5.23 4.95 1.11
N SER A 153 -5.88 3.90 0.61
CA SER A 153 -5.37 3.04 -0.46
C SER A 153 -5.89 3.47 -1.83
N HIS A 154 -5.21 3.07 -2.90
CA HIS A 154 -5.60 3.37 -4.28
C HIS A 154 -6.96 2.81 -4.64
N GLU A 155 -7.32 1.64 -4.10
CA GLU A 155 -8.59 0.98 -4.42
C GLU A 155 -9.81 1.85 -4.12
N TRP A 156 -9.74 2.72 -3.10
CA TRP A 156 -10.80 3.66 -2.78
C TRP A 156 -11.07 4.62 -3.94
N ILE A 157 -10.00 5.23 -4.45
CA ILE A 157 -10.06 6.18 -5.57
C ILE A 157 -10.42 5.44 -6.86
N MET A 158 -9.85 4.24 -7.09
CA MET A 158 -10.16 3.40 -8.25
C MET A 158 -11.64 3.01 -8.30
N GLY A 159 -12.20 2.55 -7.18
CA GLY A 159 -13.60 2.15 -7.10
C GLY A 159 -14.54 3.34 -7.31
N ILE A 160 -14.26 4.48 -6.68
CA ILE A 160 -15.03 5.72 -6.87
C ILE A 160 -14.97 6.18 -8.32
N ALA A 161 -13.79 6.17 -8.93
CA ALA A 161 -13.64 6.55 -10.34
C ALA A 161 -14.44 5.64 -11.28
N THR A 162 -14.47 4.34 -10.95
CA THR A 162 -15.19 3.34 -11.73
C THR A 162 -16.71 3.55 -11.64
N ILE A 163 -17.23 3.94 -10.47
CA ILE A 163 -18.67 4.18 -10.25
C ILE A 163 -19.10 5.57 -10.76
N HIS A 164 -18.28 6.60 -10.54
CA HIS A 164 -18.68 8.01 -10.69
C HIS A 164 -17.98 8.77 -11.83
N GLY A 165 -16.99 8.16 -12.50
CA GLY A 165 -16.17 8.81 -13.52
C GLY A 165 -14.79 9.25 -13.01
N TYR A 166 -13.83 9.41 -13.92
CA TYR A 166 -12.41 9.56 -13.60
C TYR A 166 -11.96 11.02 -13.42
N GLU A 167 -12.63 11.95 -14.08
CA GLU A 167 -12.24 13.36 -14.20
C GLU A 167 -12.15 14.05 -12.82
N ASN A 168 -13.12 13.78 -11.94
CA ASN A 168 -13.20 14.37 -10.59
C ASN A 168 -12.98 13.35 -9.47
N ALA A 169 -12.55 12.14 -9.79
CA ALA A 169 -12.49 11.02 -8.84
C ALA A 169 -11.63 11.30 -7.61
N ASN A 170 -10.49 11.98 -7.76
CA ASN A 170 -9.60 12.31 -6.63
C ASN A 170 -10.31 13.20 -5.60
N GLY A 171 -10.95 14.29 -6.04
CA GLY A 171 -11.66 15.21 -5.15
C GLY A 171 -12.85 14.54 -4.48
N LEU A 172 -13.69 13.85 -5.26
CA LEU A 172 -14.84 13.11 -4.73
C LEU A 172 -14.42 12.04 -3.70
N ALA A 173 -13.31 11.34 -3.97
CA ALA A 173 -12.78 10.35 -3.03
C ALA A 173 -12.32 10.98 -1.71
N MET A 174 -11.74 12.18 -1.76
CA MET A 174 -11.37 12.92 -0.57
C MET A 174 -12.60 13.40 0.21
N ASP A 175 -13.61 13.93 -0.49
CA ASP A 175 -14.86 14.39 0.13
C ASP A 175 -15.60 13.24 0.83
N LEU A 176 -15.76 12.10 0.15
CA LEU A 176 -16.41 10.92 0.73
C LEU A 176 -15.61 10.34 1.91
N TRP A 177 -14.27 10.46 1.87
CA TRP A 177 -13.42 10.08 2.99
C TRP A 177 -13.62 10.99 4.19
N GLU A 178 -13.72 12.31 3.99
CA GLU A 178 -14.01 13.28 5.07
C GLU A 178 -15.42 13.10 5.66
N ILE A 179 -16.41 12.73 4.84
CA ILE A 179 -17.76 12.42 5.33
C ILE A 179 -17.72 11.20 6.27
N THR A 180 -16.93 10.19 5.92
CA THR A 180 -16.81 8.95 6.70
C THR A 180 -15.93 9.13 7.94
N TYR A 181 -14.82 9.85 7.79
CA TYR A 181 -13.85 10.13 8.84
C TYR A 181 -13.64 11.64 8.92
N PRO A 182 -14.50 12.38 9.66
CA PRO A 182 -14.38 13.83 9.76
C PRO A 182 -13.00 14.27 10.23
N THR A 183 -12.52 15.40 9.70
CA THR A 183 -11.24 15.98 10.12
C THR A 183 -11.26 16.27 11.62
N THR A 184 -10.25 15.78 12.32
CA THR A 184 -10.04 15.98 13.76
C THR A 184 -8.79 16.82 14.00
N LYS A 185 -8.34 16.96 15.26
CA LYS A 185 -7.08 17.68 15.55
C LYS A 185 -5.84 17.00 14.96
N SER A 186 -5.82 15.66 14.85
CA SER A 186 -4.64 14.94 14.35
C SER A 186 -4.68 14.67 12.86
N ASN A 187 -5.89 14.56 12.27
CA ASN A 187 -6.10 14.23 10.86
C ASN A 187 -5.31 13.00 10.39
N ASP A 188 -5.11 12.01 11.26
CA ASP A 188 -4.18 10.90 11.01
C ASP A 188 -4.53 10.05 9.80
N LEU A 189 -5.82 9.97 9.44
CA LEU A 189 -6.31 9.24 8.26
C LEU A 189 -6.35 10.07 6.96
N HIS A 190 -5.98 11.36 7.01
CA HIS A 190 -6.11 12.31 5.89
C HIS A 190 -4.78 12.51 5.18
N ILE A 191 -4.19 11.40 4.72
CA ILE A 191 -3.01 11.40 3.84
C ILE A 191 -3.45 10.81 2.50
N ALA A 192 -3.46 11.61 1.44
CA ALA A 192 -3.97 11.19 0.14
C ALA A 192 -2.87 10.55 -0.73
N PRO A 193 -3.07 9.33 -1.28
CA PRO A 193 -2.25 8.86 -2.39
C PRO A 193 -2.51 9.73 -3.62
N THR A 194 -1.43 10.17 -4.25
CA THR A 194 -1.47 11.16 -5.35
C THR A 194 -1.42 10.50 -6.72
N ASP A 195 -0.90 9.28 -6.81
CA ASP A 195 -0.55 8.60 -8.06
C ASP A 195 -1.57 7.54 -8.50
N THR A 196 -2.83 7.60 -8.07
CA THR A 196 -3.84 6.65 -8.59
C THR A 196 -4.01 6.81 -10.10
N PHE A 197 -4.15 8.06 -10.56
CA PHE A 197 -4.24 8.39 -11.99
C PHE A 197 -3.05 9.20 -12.51
N SER A 198 -2.33 9.87 -11.61
CA SER A 198 -1.02 10.54 -11.76
C SER A 198 -1.01 11.70 -10.77
N THR A 199 0.16 12.06 -10.26
CA THR A 199 0.30 13.24 -9.40
C THR A 199 -0.11 14.52 -10.13
N ASP A 200 0.09 14.60 -11.44
CA ASP A 200 -0.33 15.77 -12.24
C ASP A 200 -1.87 15.90 -12.29
N ALA A 201 -2.58 14.80 -12.58
CA ALA A 201 -4.04 14.80 -12.54
C ALA A 201 -4.58 15.05 -11.12
N PHE A 202 -3.90 14.53 -10.10
CA PHE A 202 -4.27 14.80 -8.70
C PHE A 202 -4.10 16.28 -8.35
N THR A 203 -2.96 16.90 -8.68
CA THR A 203 -2.67 18.30 -8.30
C THR A 203 -3.63 19.29 -8.98
N LEU A 204 -4.09 19.02 -10.20
CA LEU A 204 -5.14 19.83 -10.85
C LEU A 204 -6.43 19.89 -10.02
N ASN A 205 -6.91 18.74 -9.53
CA ASN A 205 -8.13 18.69 -8.71
C ASN A 205 -7.87 19.23 -7.30
N PHE A 206 -6.68 18.98 -6.76
CA PHE A 206 -6.28 19.43 -5.42
C PHE A 206 -6.14 20.95 -5.34
N GLU A 207 -5.65 21.60 -6.40
CA GLU A 207 -5.57 23.06 -6.49
C GLU A 207 -6.94 23.73 -6.67
N ALA A 208 -7.90 23.02 -7.29
CA ALA A 208 -9.27 23.51 -7.42
C ALA A 208 -10.02 23.58 -6.07
N ASP A 209 -9.58 22.82 -5.06
CA ASP A 209 -10.11 22.87 -3.69
C ASP A 209 -8.99 23.11 -2.65
N ALA A 210 -8.48 24.34 -2.65
CA ALA A 210 -7.48 24.78 -1.68
C ALA A 210 -7.95 24.65 -0.22
N VAL A 211 -9.27 24.65 0.05
CA VAL A 211 -9.79 24.52 1.42
C VAL A 211 -9.63 23.07 1.90
N CYS A 212 -9.98 22.09 1.07
CA CYS A 212 -9.70 20.67 1.32
C CYS A 212 -8.18 20.44 1.46
N ALA A 213 -7.38 20.98 0.54
CA ALA A 213 -5.93 20.89 0.60
C ALA A 213 -5.32 21.45 1.90
N ALA A 214 -5.90 22.53 2.43
CA ALA A 214 -5.48 23.12 3.70
C ALA A 214 -5.84 22.25 4.91
N ARG A 215 -6.94 21.49 4.88
CA ARG A 215 -7.36 20.60 5.97
C ARG A 215 -6.59 19.28 6.03
N TRP A 216 -6.29 18.67 4.87
CA TRP A 216 -5.64 17.36 4.82
C TRP A 216 -4.25 17.36 5.46
N LYS A 217 -3.89 16.28 6.14
CA LYS A 217 -2.61 16.18 6.87
C LYS A 217 -1.42 16.11 5.92
N GLY A 218 -1.57 15.45 4.78
CA GLY A 218 -0.45 15.22 3.90
C GLY A 218 -0.79 14.48 2.62
N LEU A 219 0.26 14.18 1.87
CA LEU A 219 0.21 13.45 0.60
C LEU A 219 1.12 12.22 0.68
N ARG A 220 0.75 11.16 -0.04
CA ARG A 220 1.54 9.94 -0.19
C ARG A 220 2.09 9.83 -1.60
N GLN A 221 3.37 9.48 -1.69
CA GLN A 221 4.08 9.08 -2.89
C GLN A 221 4.25 7.56 -2.89
N ASP A 222 3.77 6.91 -3.96
CA ASP A 222 3.77 5.44 -4.12
C ASP A 222 4.22 4.97 -5.53
N SER A 223 4.58 5.91 -6.41
CA SER A 223 5.25 5.66 -7.69
C SER A 223 5.94 6.92 -8.23
N GLY A 224 6.77 6.77 -9.27
CA GLY A 224 7.57 7.84 -9.85
C GLY A 224 8.82 8.18 -9.04
N ASP A 225 9.60 9.18 -9.49
CA ASP A 225 10.79 9.63 -8.75
C ASP A 225 10.37 10.47 -7.51
N PRO A 226 10.64 10.00 -6.29
CA PRO A 226 10.29 10.75 -5.08
C PRO A 226 11.03 12.10 -4.97
N PHE A 227 12.19 12.26 -5.62
CA PHE A 227 12.94 13.52 -5.64
C PHE A 227 12.34 14.55 -6.59
N GLU A 228 11.60 14.12 -7.62
CA GLU A 228 10.79 15.01 -8.47
C GLU A 228 9.42 15.30 -7.85
N PHE A 229 8.85 14.34 -7.11
CA PHE A 229 7.60 14.50 -6.40
C PHE A 229 7.63 15.65 -5.39
N ILE A 230 8.69 15.76 -4.57
CA ILE A 230 8.82 16.77 -3.52
C ILE A 230 8.68 18.22 -4.04
N PRO A 231 9.49 18.68 -5.01
CA PRO A 231 9.36 20.05 -5.53
C PRO A 231 8.03 20.26 -6.28
N LYS A 232 7.48 19.21 -6.91
CA LYS A 232 6.17 19.29 -7.58
C LYS A 232 5.05 19.63 -6.59
N VAL A 233 4.96 18.89 -5.47
CA VAL A 233 3.94 19.15 -4.45
C VAL A 233 4.23 20.43 -3.65
N GLN A 234 5.50 20.79 -3.47
CA GLN A 234 5.88 22.07 -2.89
C GLN A 234 5.29 23.23 -3.69
N ALA A 235 5.52 23.24 -5.01
CA ALA A 235 5.02 24.28 -5.89
C ALA A 235 3.48 24.35 -5.89
N ALA A 236 2.79 23.20 -5.81
CA ALA A 236 1.33 23.16 -5.71
C ALA A 236 0.82 23.85 -4.43
N TYR A 237 1.40 23.54 -3.26
CA TYR A 237 1.04 24.21 -2.02
C TYR A 237 1.37 25.71 -2.02
N GLU A 238 2.50 26.11 -2.62
CA GLU A 238 2.87 27.51 -2.77
C GLU A 238 1.88 28.27 -3.65
N ARG A 239 1.43 27.69 -4.77
CA ARG A 239 0.38 28.27 -5.64
C ARG A 239 -0.94 28.47 -4.89
N MET A 240 -1.29 27.55 -3.99
CA MET A 240 -2.49 27.65 -3.15
C MET A 240 -2.32 28.59 -1.94
N GLY A 241 -1.11 29.10 -1.66
CA GLY A 241 -0.83 29.91 -0.47
C GLY A 241 -0.92 29.14 0.85
N ILE A 242 -0.76 27.81 0.83
CA ILE A 242 -0.86 26.95 2.00
C ILE A 242 0.52 26.79 2.64
N ASP A 243 0.60 26.98 3.97
CA ASP A 243 1.81 26.70 4.74
C ASP A 243 2.07 25.18 4.81
N TYR A 244 2.83 24.69 3.85
CA TYR A 244 3.13 23.27 3.69
C TYR A 244 4.12 22.73 4.73
N ARG A 245 4.72 23.58 5.56
CA ARG A 245 5.68 23.16 6.60
C ARG A 245 5.08 22.29 7.69
N LYS A 246 3.75 22.28 7.79
CA LYS A 246 2.98 21.43 8.69
C LYS A 246 2.43 20.17 8.00
N LYS A 247 2.66 20.04 6.69
CA LYS A 247 2.15 18.93 5.88
C LYS A 247 3.12 17.76 5.91
N VAL A 248 2.55 16.56 5.88
CA VAL A 248 3.31 15.31 5.83
C VAL A 248 3.47 14.86 4.38
N LEU A 249 4.69 14.49 3.99
CA LEU A 249 4.94 13.69 2.80
C LEU A 249 5.27 12.26 3.23
N ALA A 250 4.39 11.34 2.84
CA ALA A 250 4.48 9.93 3.20
C ALA A 250 5.03 9.14 2.00
N PHE A 251 6.15 8.45 2.17
CA PHE A 251 6.79 7.67 1.12
C PHE A 251 6.60 6.18 1.39
N SER A 252 6.11 5.42 0.41
CA SER A 252 5.89 3.96 0.53
C SER A 252 6.42 3.12 -0.61
N ASP A 253 6.96 3.72 -1.68
CA ASP A 253 7.40 2.95 -2.85
C ASP A 253 8.74 2.26 -2.62
N GLY A 254 8.70 0.97 -2.26
CA GLY A 254 9.87 0.09 -2.29
C GLY A 254 11.07 0.55 -1.45
N LEU A 255 10.81 1.22 -0.32
CA LEU A 255 11.87 1.86 0.46
C LEU A 255 12.81 0.86 1.16
N ASP A 256 14.09 1.23 1.20
CA ASP A 256 15.09 0.75 2.16
C ASP A 256 15.55 1.89 3.08
N LEU A 257 16.46 1.58 4.02
CA LEU A 257 16.97 2.57 4.96
C LEU A 257 17.82 3.67 4.30
N GLU A 258 18.61 3.34 3.28
CA GLU A 258 19.49 4.30 2.63
C GLU A 258 18.67 5.33 1.85
N LEU A 259 17.68 4.88 1.10
CA LEU A 259 16.75 5.73 0.39
C LEU A 259 15.94 6.60 1.36
N ALA A 260 15.43 6.04 2.46
CA ALA A 260 14.73 6.80 3.48
C ALA A 260 15.60 7.94 4.07
N VAL A 261 16.89 7.69 4.32
CA VAL A 261 17.83 8.73 4.79
C VAL A 261 18.02 9.83 3.74
N LYS A 262 18.18 9.45 2.47
CA LYS A 262 18.32 10.43 1.37
C LYS A 262 17.07 11.28 1.24
N LEU A 263 15.89 10.66 1.32
CA LEU A 263 14.61 11.36 1.28
C LEU A 263 14.44 12.30 2.46
N GLN A 264 14.78 11.89 3.69
CA GLN A 264 14.71 12.78 4.86
C GLN A 264 15.53 14.05 4.68
N LYS A 265 16.74 13.94 4.14
CA LYS A 265 17.58 15.12 3.86
C LYS A 265 16.93 16.06 2.84
N THR A 266 16.23 15.53 1.83
CA THR A 266 15.54 16.33 0.81
C THR A 266 14.27 16.97 1.36
N VAL A 267 13.48 16.21 2.13
CA VAL A 267 12.27 16.66 2.81
C VAL A 267 12.57 17.79 3.81
N ASP A 268 13.63 17.64 4.61
CA ASP A 268 14.09 18.68 5.55
C ASP A 268 14.47 19.97 4.82
N LYS A 269 15.16 19.85 3.67
CA LYS A 269 15.54 21.01 2.85
C LYS A 269 14.33 21.71 2.23
N ALA A 270 13.33 20.93 1.79
CA ALA A 270 12.09 21.47 1.25
C ALA A 270 11.21 22.10 2.34
N GLY A 271 11.32 21.61 3.59
CA GLY A 271 10.61 22.13 4.76
C GLY A 271 9.35 21.36 5.15
N PHE A 272 9.13 20.15 4.61
CA PHE A 272 8.00 19.28 4.95
C PHE A 272 8.27 18.40 6.18
N ILE A 273 7.24 17.71 6.67
CA ILE A 273 7.38 16.61 7.63
C ILE A 273 7.45 15.28 6.85
N GLY A 274 8.52 14.51 7.04
CA GLY A 274 8.71 13.22 6.38
C GLY A 274 8.08 12.04 7.14
N SER A 275 7.48 11.10 6.41
CA SER A 275 7.04 9.80 6.93
C SER A 275 7.44 8.68 5.96
N TYR A 276 8.08 7.63 6.45
CA TYR A 276 8.64 6.55 5.61
C TYR A 276 8.05 5.21 6.01
N MET A 277 7.32 4.60 5.09
CA MET A 277 6.62 3.33 5.29
C MET A 277 7.42 2.22 4.62
N ILE A 278 8.28 1.59 5.40
CA ILE A 278 9.18 0.53 4.93
C ILE A 278 8.48 -0.82 5.14
N GLY A 279 8.19 -1.52 4.05
CA GLY A 279 7.49 -2.81 4.05
C GLY A 279 8.44 -4.00 3.91
N THR A 280 8.55 -4.55 2.70
CA THR A 280 9.32 -5.76 2.35
C THR A 280 10.75 -5.76 2.90
N PHE A 281 11.42 -4.61 2.94
CA PHE A 281 12.77 -4.50 3.51
C PHE A 281 12.83 -4.91 4.99
N PHE A 282 11.81 -4.62 5.80
CA PHE A 282 11.79 -5.05 7.21
C PHE A 282 11.27 -6.47 7.39
N THR A 283 10.29 -6.90 6.60
CA THR A 283 9.57 -8.16 6.85
C THR A 283 10.01 -9.32 5.97
N ASN A 284 10.78 -9.06 4.92
CA ASN A 284 11.26 -10.07 3.97
C ASN A 284 12.68 -9.75 3.46
N TYR A 285 13.60 -9.59 4.41
CA TYR A 285 15.03 -9.45 4.16
C TYR A 285 15.76 -10.60 4.84
N TYR A 286 16.04 -11.64 4.04
CA TYR A 286 16.66 -12.88 4.50
C TYR A 286 17.88 -13.18 3.62
N GLU A 287 18.84 -13.90 4.20
CA GLU A 287 20.04 -14.37 3.51
C GLU A 287 19.88 -15.85 3.12
N ARG A 288 20.52 -16.22 2.02
CA ARG A 288 20.60 -17.61 1.57
C ARG A 288 21.61 -18.38 2.41
N VAL A 289 21.25 -19.61 2.77
CA VAL A 289 22.10 -20.50 3.59
C VAL A 289 23.44 -20.79 2.90
N GLU A 290 23.42 -20.91 1.57
CA GLU A 290 24.55 -21.40 0.78
C GLU A 290 25.69 -20.38 0.63
N ASN A 291 25.36 -19.10 0.51
CA ASN A 291 26.32 -18.07 0.10
C ASN A 291 26.13 -16.70 0.80
N GLY A 292 25.19 -16.59 1.74
CA GLY A 292 24.88 -15.33 2.43
C GLY A 292 24.30 -14.23 1.54
N GLN A 293 24.02 -14.50 0.27
CA GLN A 293 23.39 -13.52 -0.62
C GLN A 293 21.92 -13.33 -0.25
N ARG A 294 21.35 -12.19 -0.64
CA ARG A 294 19.93 -11.89 -0.41
C ARG A 294 19.02 -12.93 -1.06
N SER A 295 18.14 -13.53 -0.26
CA SER A 295 17.00 -14.29 -0.75
C SER A 295 15.97 -13.32 -1.34
N GLN A 296 15.49 -13.61 -2.54
CA GLN A 296 14.61 -12.70 -3.26
C GLN A 296 13.17 -12.84 -2.73
N PRO A 297 12.52 -11.73 -2.36
CA PRO A 297 11.11 -11.76 -1.98
C PRO A 297 10.22 -12.28 -3.11
N PHE A 298 9.16 -13.00 -2.75
CA PHE A 298 8.16 -13.42 -3.73
C PHE A 298 7.26 -12.23 -4.09
N ASN A 299 7.48 -11.65 -5.27
CA ASN A 299 6.78 -10.44 -5.70
C ASN A 299 5.35 -10.76 -6.17
N MET A 300 4.36 -10.32 -5.40
CA MET A 300 2.94 -10.57 -5.63
C MET A 300 2.12 -9.32 -5.33
N VAL A 301 0.96 -9.21 -5.99
CA VAL A 301 0.00 -8.13 -5.78
C VAL A 301 -1.43 -8.67 -5.87
N VAL A 302 -2.32 -8.14 -5.06
CA VAL A 302 -3.78 -8.23 -5.25
C VAL A 302 -4.25 -6.82 -5.59
N LYS A 303 -5.12 -6.69 -6.59
CA LYS A 303 -5.58 -5.38 -7.09
C LYS A 303 -7.08 -5.42 -7.31
N LEU A 304 -7.74 -4.29 -7.04
CA LEU A 304 -9.13 -4.10 -7.43
C LEU A 304 -9.24 -4.17 -8.95
N ALA A 305 -9.88 -5.22 -9.47
CA ALA A 305 -9.95 -5.49 -10.90
C ALA A 305 -11.21 -4.91 -11.55
N SER A 306 -12.36 -4.96 -10.87
CA SER A 306 -13.62 -4.40 -11.37
C SER A 306 -14.58 -4.04 -10.25
N VAL A 307 -15.51 -3.12 -10.53
CA VAL A 307 -16.62 -2.73 -9.66
C VAL A 307 -17.89 -2.70 -10.49
N GLU A 308 -18.95 -3.39 -10.05
CA GLU A 308 -20.23 -3.52 -10.78
C GLU A 308 -20.06 -4.00 -12.24
N GLY A 309 -19.07 -4.88 -12.47
CA GLY A 309 -18.73 -5.39 -13.80
C GLY A 309 -17.89 -4.45 -14.67
N ASN A 310 -17.65 -3.21 -14.21
CA ASN A 310 -16.81 -2.24 -14.91
C ASN A 310 -15.34 -2.40 -14.47
N PRO A 311 -14.39 -2.48 -15.42
CA PRO A 311 -12.98 -2.65 -15.12
C PRO A 311 -12.37 -1.43 -14.43
N CYS A 312 -11.57 -1.67 -13.39
CA CYS A 312 -10.81 -0.65 -12.70
C CYS A 312 -9.40 -0.51 -13.29
N VAL A 313 -8.81 0.67 -13.17
CA VAL A 313 -7.41 0.91 -13.57
C VAL A 313 -6.66 1.74 -12.53
N LYS A 314 -5.34 1.56 -12.47
CA LYS A 314 -4.39 2.49 -11.85
C LYS A 314 -3.40 2.90 -12.94
N ILE A 315 -3.00 4.17 -12.98
CA ILE A 315 -2.02 4.69 -13.94
C ILE A 315 -0.64 4.80 -13.28
N GLY A 316 -0.55 5.38 -12.08
CA GLY A 316 0.76 5.69 -11.47
C GLY A 316 1.43 6.91 -12.08
N ASP A 317 2.60 7.26 -11.55
CA ASP A 317 3.52 8.24 -12.16
C ASP A 317 4.64 7.58 -12.99
N ASP A 318 4.73 6.24 -12.93
CA ASP A 318 5.58 5.43 -13.81
C ASP A 318 4.70 4.51 -14.66
N ASN A 319 5.01 4.43 -15.95
CA ASN A 319 4.33 3.52 -16.87
C ASN A 319 4.43 2.04 -16.48
N THR A 320 5.46 1.62 -15.74
CA THR A 320 5.58 0.26 -15.22
C THR A 320 4.53 -0.07 -14.14
N LYS A 321 3.89 0.95 -13.56
CA LYS A 321 2.90 0.84 -12.49
C LYS A 321 1.45 0.91 -13.00
N ASN A 322 1.22 1.03 -14.31
CA ASN A 322 -0.12 0.92 -14.88
C ASN A 322 -0.71 -0.47 -14.57
N THR A 323 -2.00 -0.53 -14.22
CA THR A 323 -2.72 -1.76 -13.90
C THR A 323 -4.13 -1.72 -14.47
N GLY A 324 -4.67 -2.87 -14.87
CA GLY A 324 -5.97 -2.98 -15.52
C GLY A 324 -5.83 -3.06 -17.05
N ASP A 325 -6.96 -2.97 -17.75
CA ASP A 325 -6.99 -3.09 -19.21
C ASP A 325 -6.20 -1.95 -19.90
N SER A 326 -5.30 -2.30 -20.82
CA SER A 326 -4.41 -1.34 -21.46
C SER A 326 -5.14 -0.32 -22.34
N GLU A 327 -6.24 -0.70 -23.00
CA GLU A 327 -7.01 0.21 -23.83
C GLU A 327 -7.74 1.23 -22.95
N ILE A 328 -8.28 0.78 -21.82
CA ILE A 328 -8.96 1.63 -20.85
C ILE A 328 -7.98 2.60 -20.19
N VAL A 329 -6.77 2.15 -19.85
CA VAL A 329 -5.68 3.01 -19.38
C VAL A 329 -5.39 4.12 -20.40
N VAL A 330 -5.29 3.80 -21.69
CA VAL A 330 -5.04 4.80 -22.75
C VAL A 330 -6.20 5.80 -22.84
N GLN A 331 -7.45 5.33 -22.82
CA GLN A 331 -8.64 6.19 -22.87
C GLN A 331 -8.67 7.16 -21.68
N ILE A 332 -8.35 6.69 -20.47
CA ILE A 332 -8.35 7.55 -19.27
C ILE A 332 -7.18 8.52 -19.31
N LYS A 333 -5.99 8.11 -19.78
CA LYS A 333 -4.88 9.04 -20.01
C LYS A 333 -5.28 10.18 -20.96
N GLN A 334 -5.98 9.87 -22.05
CA GLN A 334 -6.52 10.89 -22.97
C GLN A 334 -7.48 11.85 -22.27
N LYS A 335 -8.45 11.32 -21.51
CA LYS A 335 -9.43 12.14 -20.78
C LYS A 335 -8.79 13.06 -19.75
N LEU A 336 -7.77 12.59 -19.06
CA LEU A 336 -7.06 13.34 -18.02
C LEU A 336 -5.91 14.20 -18.56
N GLY A 337 -5.68 14.21 -19.88
CA GLY A 337 -4.60 14.99 -20.49
C GLY A 337 -3.19 14.49 -20.16
N ILE A 338 -3.05 13.22 -19.77
CA ILE A 338 -1.78 12.59 -19.41
C ILE A 338 -1.07 12.11 -20.67
N ALA A 339 0.24 12.35 -20.74
CA ALA A 339 1.05 11.93 -21.88
C ALA A 339 0.99 10.40 -22.09
N ILE A 340 0.71 10.00 -23.33
CA ILE A 340 0.64 8.59 -23.73
C ILE A 340 1.97 8.25 -24.38
N GLN A 341 2.80 7.48 -23.69
CA GLN A 341 3.97 6.89 -24.34
C GLN A 341 3.49 5.75 -25.24
N THR A 342 3.34 6.02 -26.53
CA THR A 342 3.30 4.95 -27.53
C THR A 342 4.64 4.24 -27.46
N LYS A 343 4.63 2.92 -27.18
CA LYS A 343 5.83 2.10 -27.40
C LYS A 343 6.37 2.48 -28.78
N ALA A 344 7.61 2.98 -28.84
CA ALA A 344 8.31 3.03 -30.11
C ALA A 344 8.32 1.59 -30.62
N THR A 345 7.59 1.33 -31.70
CA THR A 345 7.82 0.15 -32.53
C THR A 345 9.21 0.35 -33.14
N GLY A 346 10.24 -0.01 -32.37
CA GLY A 346 11.58 -0.20 -32.90
C GLY A 346 11.60 -1.41 -33.83
N PRO A 347 12.43 -1.38 -34.88
CA PRO A 347 12.45 -2.37 -35.96
C PRO A 347 12.77 -3.80 -35.50
#